data_AF-A0A7S1AEZ6-F1
#
_entry.id   AF-A0A7S1AEZ6-F1
#
_cell.length_a   1.000
_cell.length_b   1.000
_cell.length_c   1.000
_cell.angle_alpha   90.00
_cell.angle_beta   90.00
_cell.angle_gamma   90.00
#
_symmetry.space_group_name_H-M   'P 1'
#
loop_
_entity.id
_entity.type
_entity.pdbx_description
1 polymer ?
#
loop_
_entity_poly.entity_id
_entity_poly.type
_entity_poly.pdbx_seq_one_letter_code
_entity_poly.pdbx_strand_id
1 'polypeptide(L)'
;ENLATLPCLLELLAAIPEEAINKKVLVETSRRSSFANNMLQSSKMAMEALWKSSQTNVECAVSALRACAAWLRLQHASPAVRAQKASVRGGPYTAEIVKESVHEHPLVLHAAQTISNIGTIHIELCRASADVLSEVCQLTNESTPQARQGQLRVVR
;
A
#
# COMPACT_ATOMS: atom_id res chain seq x y z
N GLU A 1 -20.83 16.36 1.45
CA GLU A 1 -21.05 15.11 0.69
C GLU A 1 -21.16 13.95 1.67
N ASN A 2 -21.91 12.92 1.34
CA ASN A 2 -22.50 11.97 2.29
C ASN A 2 -21.43 11.05 2.94
N LEU A 3 -20.83 11.47 4.06
CA LEU A 3 -19.77 10.74 4.77
C LEU A 3 -20.21 9.32 5.22
N ALA A 4 -21.52 9.03 5.22
CA ALA A 4 -22.08 7.73 5.52
C ALA A 4 -21.65 6.61 4.54
N THR A 5 -21.32 6.94 3.28
CA THR A 5 -20.90 5.94 2.28
C THR A 5 -19.39 5.76 2.17
N LEU A 6 -18.62 6.60 2.87
CA LEU A 6 -17.17 6.61 2.79
C LEU A 6 -16.53 5.27 3.20
N PRO A 7 -16.97 4.59 4.29
CA PRO A 7 -16.41 3.29 4.65
C PRO A 7 -16.53 2.24 3.54
N CYS A 8 -17.70 2.14 2.91
CA CYS A 8 -17.94 1.20 1.80
C CYS A 8 -17.03 1.48 0.60
N LEU A 9 -16.79 2.76 0.30
CA LEU A 9 -15.88 3.15 -0.78
C LEU A 9 -14.43 2.76 -0.45
N LEU A 10 -14.00 2.90 0.80
CA LEU A 10 -12.66 2.51 1.25
C LEU A 10 -12.48 0.98 1.20
N GLU A 11 -13.50 0.21 1.58
CA GLU A 11 -13.49 -1.25 1.43
C GLU A 11 -13.34 -1.66 -0.03
N LEU A 12 -14.07 -1.01 -0.94
CA LEU A 12 -13.92 -1.24 -2.38
C LEU A 12 -12.49 -0.90 -2.84
N LEU A 13 -11.94 0.23 -2.40
CA LEU A 13 -10.56 0.62 -2.72
C LEU A 13 -9.51 -0.36 -2.17
N ALA A 14 -9.82 -1.11 -1.11
CA ALA A 14 -8.97 -2.18 -0.61
C ALA A 14 -9.11 -3.48 -1.44
N ALA A 15 -10.32 -3.82 -1.88
CA ALA A 15 -10.60 -5.06 -2.60
C ALA A 15 -10.04 -5.06 -4.04
N ILE A 16 -10.05 -3.92 -4.73
CA ILE A 16 -9.63 -3.87 -6.14
C ILE A 16 -8.15 -4.29 -6.34
N PRO A 17 -7.17 -3.79 -5.56
CA PRO A 17 -5.78 -4.27 -5.65
C PRO A 17 -5.62 -5.75 -5.36
N GLU A 18 -6.39 -6.30 -4.40
CA GLU A 18 -6.36 -7.73 -4.08
C GLU A 18 -6.87 -8.57 -5.25
N GLU A 19 -7.93 -8.12 -5.91
CA GLU A 19 -8.50 -8.82 -7.05
C GLU A 19 -7.59 -8.77 -8.28
N ALA A 20 -6.81 -7.69 -8.44
CA ALA A 20 -5.81 -7.58 -9.51
C ALA A 20 -4.72 -8.68 -9.44
N ILE A 21 -4.41 -9.19 -8.25
CA ILE A 21 -3.43 -10.27 -8.04
C ILE A 21 -4.09 -11.62 -7.77
N ASN A 22 -5.42 -11.67 -7.66
CA ASN A 22 -6.18 -12.88 -7.39
C ASN A 22 -6.12 -13.85 -8.58
N LYS A 23 -5.71 -15.10 -8.28
CA LYS A 23 -5.60 -16.18 -9.27
C LYS A 23 -6.84 -17.07 -9.33
N LYS A 24 -7.79 -16.89 -8.40
CA LYS A 24 -9.04 -17.68 -8.35
C LYS A 24 -10.00 -17.30 -9.46
N VAL A 25 -9.98 -16.04 -9.91
CA VAL A 25 -10.79 -15.60 -11.05
C VAL A 25 -10.06 -15.92 -12.34
N LEU A 26 -10.73 -16.69 -13.21
CA LEU A 26 -10.15 -17.17 -14.46
C LEU A 26 -10.18 -16.06 -15.52
N VAL A 27 -9.14 -15.23 -15.51
CA VAL A 27 -8.88 -14.16 -16.47
C VAL A 27 -7.56 -14.42 -17.18
N GLU A 28 -7.51 -14.08 -18.46
CA GLU A 28 -6.28 -14.13 -19.27
C GLU A 28 -5.15 -13.33 -18.60
N THR A 29 -3.92 -13.87 -18.64
CA THR A 29 -2.75 -13.26 -17.99
C THR A 29 -2.44 -11.86 -18.53
N SER A 30 -2.63 -11.64 -19.83
CA SER A 30 -2.45 -10.33 -20.49
C SER A 30 -3.41 -9.30 -19.91
N ARG A 31 -4.71 -9.62 -19.83
CA ARG A 31 -5.75 -8.77 -19.28
C ARG A 31 -5.54 -8.47 -17.80
N ARG A 32 -5.14 -9.47 -17.00
CA ARG A 32 -4.78 -9.27 -15.58
C ARG A 32 -3.60 -8.32 -15.43
N SER A 33 -2.57 -8.49 -16.27
CA SER A 33 -1.38 -7.64 -16.24
C SER A 33 -1.71 -6.20 -16.61
N SER A 34 -2.52 -5.97 -17.65
CA SER A 34 -2.99 -4.65 -18.04
C SER A 34 -3.83 -3.99 -16.94
N PHE A 35 -4.72 -4.76 -16.31
CA PHE A 35 -5.52 -4.27 -15.19
C PHE A 35 -4.64 -3.83 -14.00
N ALA A 36 -3.70 -4.67 -13.57
CA ALA A 36 -2.77 -4.33 -12.50
C ALA A 36 -1.92 -3.08 -12.86
N ASN A 37 -1.42 -2.99 -14.09
CA ASN A 37 -0.63 -1.83 -14.54
C ASN A 37 -1.45 -0.52 -14.54
N ASN A 38 -2.70 -0.57 -15.01
CA ASN A 38 -3.60 0.59 -14.98
C ASN A 38 -3.87 1.03 -13.54
N MET A 39 -4.09 0.08 -12.62
CA MET A 39 -4.25 0.38 -11.20
C MET A 39 -2.99 1.08 -10.66
N LEU A 40 -1.81 0.53 -10.91
CA LEU A 40 -0.55 1.09 -10.45
C LEU A 40 -0.32 2.54 -10.92
N GLN A 41 -0.78 2.91 -12.12
CA GLN A 41 -0.72 4.28 -12.63
C GLN A 41 -1.61 5.25 -11.83
N SER A 42 -2.72 4.77 -11.27
CA SER A 42 -3.61 5.58 -10.42
C SER A 42 -3.24 5.57 -8.93
N SER A 43 -2.15 4.90 -8.56
CA SER A 43 -1.81 4.65 -7.16
C SER A 43 -1.57 5.92 -6.34
N LYS A 44 -0.96 6.97 -6.92
CA LYS A 44 -0.79 8.27 -6.25
C LYS A 44 -2.11 8.90 -5.82
N MET A 45 -3.06 8.97 -6.75
CA MET A 45 -4.39 9.52 -6.49
C MET A 45 -5.15 8.69 -5.45
N ALA A 46 -5.02 7.36 -5.50
CA ALA A 46 -5.60 6.48 -4.50
C ALA A 46 -5.03 6.78 -3.11
N MET A 47 -3.71 6.85 -2.95
CA MET A 47 -3.07 7.11 -1.67
C MET A 47 -3.42 8.49 -1.08
N GLU A 48 -3.54 9.52 -1.92
CA GLU A 48 -3.99 10.84 -1.49
C GLU A 48 -5.45 10.82 -0.98
N ALA A 49 -6.34 10.08 -1.66
CA ALA A 49 -7.72 9.92 -1.23
C ALA A 49 -7.82 9.13 0.10
N LEU A 50 -7.00 8.08 0.24
CA LEU A 50 -6.91 7.31 1.48
C LEU A 50 -6.39 8.18 2.63
N TRP A 51 -5.38 9.02 2.39
CA TRP A 51 -4.85 9.94 3.40
C TRP A 51 -5.92 10.89 3.92
N LYS A 52 -6.62 11.58 3.02
CA LYS A 52 -7.74 12.47 3.39
C LYS A 52 -8.82 11.74 4.19
N SER A 53 -9.16 10.53 3.75
CA SER A 53 -10.20 9.70 4.39
C SER A 53 -9.79 9.23 5.79
N SER A 54 -8.49 8.98 6.01
CA SER A 54 -7.96 8.55 7.31
C SER A 54 -8.09 9.60 8.42
N GLN A 55 -8.30 10.86 8.06
CA GLN A 55 -8.45 11.96 9.01
C GLN A 55 -9.90 12.16 9.50
N THR A 56 -10.87 11.42 8.94
CA THR A 56 -12.30 11.60 9.24
C THR A 56 -12.69 11.06 10.61
N ASN A 57 -12.44 9.77 10.86
CA ASN A 57 -12.71 9.08 12.12
C ASN A 57 -11.90 7.77 12.18
N VAL A 58 -11.93 7.07 13.32
CA VAL A 58 -11.13 5.85 13.54
C VAL A 58 -11.51 4.73 12.55
N GLU A 59 -12.79 4.56 12.23
CA GLU A 59 -13.24 3.53 11.28
C GLU A 59 -12.68 3.79 9.87
N CYS A 60 -12.76 5.04 9.41
CA CYS A 60 -12.18 5.45 8.13
C CYS A 60 -10.66 5.34 8.14
N ALA A 61 -9.99 5.62 9.27
CA ALA A 61 -8.55 5.42 9.42
C ALA A 61 -8.16 3.95 9.26
N VAL A 62 -8.88 3.03 9.92
CA VAL A 62 -8.68 1.59 9.77
C VAL A 62 -8.87 1.15 8.31
N SER A 63 -9.99 1.52 7.69
CA SER A 63 -10.29 1.13 6.30
C SER A 63 -9.28 1.74 5.31
N ALA A 64 -8.87 2.99 5.53
CA ALA A 64 -7.87 3.65 4.70
C ALA A 64 -6.48 2.98 4.80
N LEU A 65 -6.06 2.56 6.01
CA LEU A 65 -4.81 1.84 6.21
C LEU A 65 -4.85 0.43 5.61
N ARG A 66 -5.97 -0.30 5.72
CA ARG A 66 -6.15 -1.59 5.06
C ARG A 66 -6.06 -1.46 3.54
N ALA A 67 -6.72 -0.46 2.97
CA ALA A 67 -6.60 -0.16 1.55
C ALA A 67 -5.16 0.17 1.18
N CYS A 68 -4.50 1.05 1.94
CA CYS A 68 -3.09 1.42 1.75
C CYS A 68 -2.18 0.18 1.66
N ALA A 69 -2.34 -0.77 2.60
CA ALA A 69 -1.59 -2.02 2.58
C ALA A 69 -1.85 -2.85 1.31
N ALA A 70 -3.11 -2.97 0.86
CA ALA A 70 -3.45 -3.68 -0.38
C ALA A 70 -2.82 -3.03 -1.63
N TRP A 71 -2.81 -1.69 -1.67
CA TRP A 71 -2.17 -0.92 -2.74
C TRP A 71 -0.65 -1.08 -2.73
N LEU A 72 -0.01 -1.06 -1.57
CA LEU A 72 1.43 -1.34 -1.43
C LEU A 72 1.75 -2.78 -1.83
N ARG A 73 0.91 -3.74 -1.46
CA ARG A 73 1.07 -5.16 -1.83
C ARG A 73 1.06 -5.36 -3.34
N LEU A 74 0.15 -4.68 -4.05
CA LEU A 74 0.07 -4.75 -5.51
C LEU A 74 1.41 -4.42 -6.19
N GLN A 75 2.21 -3.53 -5.58
CA GLN A 75 3.51 -3.09 -6.11
C GLN A 75 4.58 -4.18 -6.16
N HIS A 76 4.54 -5.18 -5.26
CA HIS A 76 5.52 -6.28 -5.25
C HIS A 76 4.90 -7.64 -5.59
N ALA A 77 3.62 -7.84 -5.27
CA ALA A 77 2.94 -9.11 -5.51
C ALA A 77 2.46 -9.29 -6.95
N SER A 78 2.31 -8.21 -7.73
CA SER A 78 1.81 -8.29 -9.12
C SER A 78 2.74 -9.16 -10.00
N PRO A 79 2.23 -10.23 -10.63
CA PRO A 79 3.00 -11.04 -11.57
C PRO A 79 3.52 -10.24 -12.76
N ALA A 80 2.80 -9.19 -13.18
CA ALA A 80 3.23 -8.31 -14.26
C ALA A 80 4.47 -7.50 -13.86
N VAL A 81 4.47 -6.98 -12.63
CA VAL A 81 5.63 -6.26 -12.06
C VAL A 81 6.81 -7.23 -11.87
N ARG A 82 6.57 -8.45 -11.39
CA ARG A 82 7.62 -9.47 -11.26
C ARG A 82 8.20 -9.91 -12.61
N ALA A 83 7.37 -10.09 -13.63
CA ALA A 83 7.79 -10.44 -14.98
C ALA A 83 8.56 -9.29 -15.65
N GLN A 84 8.15 -8.04 -15.45
CA GLN A 84 8.87 -6.86 -15.92
C GLN A 84 10.21 -6.69 -15.18
N LYS A 85 10.27 -6.88 -13.85
CA LYS A 85 11.51 -6.91 -13.07
C LYS A 85 12.48 -7.99 -13.57
N ALA A 86 11.98 -9.16 -13.97
CA ALA A 86 12.80 -10.27 -14.48
C ALA A 86 13.26 -10.08 -15.94
N SER A 87 12.51 -9.34 -16.76
CA SER A 87 12.81 -9.13 -18.18
C SER A 87 13.79 -7.99 -18.46
N VAL A 88 14.02 -7.09 -17.50
CA VAL A 88 14.72 -5.83 -17.75
C VAL A 88 16.18 -5.91 -17.24
N ARG A 89 17.11 -6.06 -18.20
CA ARG A 89 18.56 -5.80 -18.05
C ARG A 89 18.90 -4.28 -17.88
N GLY A 90 17.93 -3.43 -17.51
CA GLY A 90 18.09 -1.98 -17.49
C GLY A 90 17.04 -1.25 -16.64
N GLY A 91 17.27 -1.17 -15.33
CA GLY A 91 16.60 -0.22 -14.43
C GLY A 91 15.42 -0.80 -13.62
N PRO A 92 15.30 -0.47 -12.31
CA PRO A 92 14.21 -0.94 -11.48
C PRO A 92 12.89 -0.26 -11.90
N TYR A 93 11.87 -1.05 -12.27
CA TYR A 93 10.49 -0.59 -12.24
C TYR A 93 10.11 -0.39 -10.77
N THR A 94 10.23 0.85 -10.32
CA THR A 94 9.60 1.36 -9.12
C THR A 94 8.33 2.09 -9.56
N ALA A 95 7.17 1.70 -9.02
CA ALA A 95 6.00 2.55 -9.18
C ALA A 95 6.26 3.91 -8.56
N GLU A 96 5.52 4.94 -8.98
CA GLU A 96 5.77 6.32 -8.53
C GLU A 96 5.80 6.44 -7.00
N ILE A 97 4.95 5.71 -6.28
CA ILE A 97 4.97 5.66 -4.79
C ILE A 97 6.29 5.15 -4.21
N VAL A 98 6.98 4.24 -4.91
CA VAL A 98 8.27 3.67 -4.48
C VAL A 98 9.43 4.52 -5.02
N LYS A 99 9.22 5.29 -6.10
CA LYS A 99 10.16 6.30 -6.59
C LYS A 99 10.22 7.50 -5.65
N GLU A 100 9.05 7.93 -5.18
CA GLU A 100 8.93 8.83 -4.04
C GLU A 100 9.33 8.05 -2.78
N SER A 101 9.94 8.71 -1.81
CA SER A 101 10.32 8.10 -0.53
C SER A 101 9.09 7.52 0.16
N VAL A 102 8.77 6.23 -0.07
CA VAL A 102 7.54 5.58 0.47
C VAL A 102 7.42 5.73 1.99
N HIS A 103 8.55 5.83 2.69
CA HIS A 103 8.66 6.07 4.13
C HIS A 103 8.24 7.47 4.57
N GLU A 104 8.28 8.46 3.67
CA GLU A 104 7.82 9.83 3.91
C GLU A 104 6.31 10.00 3.65
N HIS A 105 5.64 8.98 3.09
CA HIS A 105 4.23 9.07 2.80
C HIS A 105 3.40 9.24 4.10
N PRO A 106 2.46 10.20 4.18
CA PRO A 106 1.72 10.50 5.41
C PRO A 106 1.01 9.30 6.04
N LEU A 107 0.43 8.40 5.25
CA LEU A 107 -0.18 7.16 5.76
C LEU A 107 0.83 6.20 6.40
N VAL A 108 2.06 6.14 5.89
CA VAL A 108 3.13 5.28 6.43
C VAL A 108 3.66 5.87 7.75
N LEU A 109 3.83 7.20 7.79
CA LEU A 109 4.18 7.90 9.03
C LEU A 109 3.08 7.75 10.09
N HIS A 110 1.81 7.87 9.70
CA HIS A 110 0.67 7.66 10.59
C HIS A 110 0.65 6.22 11.15
N ALA A 111 0.90 5.21 10.30
CA ALA A 111 1.02 3.82 10.74
C ALA A 111 2.16 3.64 11.77
N ALA A 112 3.34 4.23 11.52
CA ALA A 112 4.48 4.18 12.44
C ALA A 112 4.20 4.86 13.80
N GLN A 113 3.53 6.01 13.78
CA GLN A 113 3.10 6.71 14.99
C GLN A 113 2.07 5.91 15.79
N THR A 114 1.13 5.25 15.10
CA THR A 114 0.11 4.40 15.72
C THR A 114 0.74 3.23 16.46
N ILE A 115 1.72 2.54 15.84
CA ILE A 115 2.41 1.42 16.47
C ILE A 115 3.24 1.87 17.68
N SER A 116 3.83 3.06 17.64
CA SER A 116 4.56 3.63 18.79
C SER A 116 3.69 3.84 20.03
N ASN A 117 2.37 3.92 19.86
CA ASN A 117 1.38 4.21 20.91
C ASN A 117 0.42 3.02 21.16
N ILE A 118 0.85 1.78 20.92
CA ILE A 118 0.00 0.58 20.94
C ILE A 118 -0.78 0.36 22.25
N GLY A 119 -0.30 0.87 23.38
CA GLY A 119 -0.95 0.71 24.70
C GLY A 119 -2.23 1.53 24.90
N THR A 120 -2.49 2.53 24.05
CA THR A 120 -3.61 3.48 24.23
C THR A 120 -4.56 3.53 23.03
N ILE A 121 -4.31 2.73 22.00
CA ILE A 121 -4.99 2.82 20.70
C ILE A 121 -5.86 1.59 20.42
N HIS A 122 -6.90 1.81 19.62
CA HIS A 122 -7.79 0.77 19.11
C HIS A 122 -7.05 -0.36 18.36
N ILE A 123 -7.29 -1.61 18.75
CA ILE A 123 -6.54 -2.79 18.25
C ILE A 123 -6.58 -2.95 16.73
N GLU A 124 -7.73 -2.66 16.09
CA GLU A 124 -7.85 -2.76 14.63
C GLU A 124 -6.99 -1.71 13.91
N LEU A 125 -6.79 -0.54 14.51
CA LEU A 125 -5.93 0.50 13.95
C LEU A 125 -4.46 0.08 14.05
N CYS A 126 -4.07 -0.55 15.16
CA CYS A 126 -2.74 -1.13 15.32
C CYS A 126 -2.49 -2.25 14.30
N ARG A 127 -3.45 -3.15 14.09
CA ARG A 127 -3.33 -4.22 13.10
C ARG A 127 -3.17 -3.67 11.68
N ALA A 128 -4.06 -2.76 11.26
CA ALA A 128 -3.99 -2.15 9.94
C ALA A 128 -2.68 -1.36 9.73
N SER A 129 -2.16 -0.72 10.78
CA SER A 129 -0.87 -0.04 10.75
C SER A 129 0.30 -1.01 10.59
N ALA A 130 0.29 -2.13 11.30
CA ALA A 130 1.30 -3.17 11.18
C ALA A 130 1.33 -3.75 9.77
N ASP A 131 0.16 -3.96 9.15
CA ASP A 131 0.06 -4.44 7.77
C ASP A 131 0.72 -3.45 6.79
N VAL A 132 0.44 -2.15 6.90
CA VAL A 132 1.09 -1.11 6.08
C VAL A 132 2.62 -1.18 6.22
N LEU A 133 3.14 -1.20 7.45
CA LEU A 133 4.58 -1.23 7.69
C LEU A 133 5.23 -2.51 7.16
N SER A 134 4.55 -3.66 7.28
CA SER A 134 5.01 -4.93 6.71
C SER A 134 5.14 -4.85 5.19
N GLU A 135 4.14 -4.29 4.50
CA GLU A 135 4.18 -4.12 3.04
C GLU A 135 5.28 -3.14 2.61
N VAL A 136 5.50 -2.05 3.35
CA VAL A 136 6.63 -1.13 3.12
C VAL A 136 7.98 -1.83 3.31
N CYS A 137 8.12 -2.67 4.34
CA CYS A 137 9.32 -3.48 4.55
C CYS A 137 9.56 -4.44 3.39
N GLN A 138 8.54 -5.09 2.84
CA GLN A 138 8.69 -5.96 1.68
C GLN A 138 9.16 -5.18 0.44
N LEU A 139 8.62 -3.98 0.22
CA LEU A 139 9.01 -3.12 -0.90
C LEU A 139 10.46 -2.60 -0.80
N THR A 140 10.95 -2.38 0.41
CA THR A 140 12.29 -1.82 0.66
C THR A 140 13.37 -2.90 0.80
N ASN A 141 13.01 -4.11 1.21
CA ASN A 141 13.94 -5.24 1.35
C ASN A 141 14.12 -6.07 0.06
N GLU A 142 13.19 -6.00 -0.90
CA GLU A 142 13.37 -6.64 -2.20
C GLU A 142 14.31 -5.81 -3.11
N SER A 143 15.62 -6.03 -2.93
CA SER A 143 16.74 -5.75 -3.86
C SER A 143 17.48 -4.40 -3.72
N THR A 144 18.47 -4.33 -2.84
CA THR A 144 19.78 -3.71 -3.17
C THR A 144 20.89 -4.28 -2.26
N PRO A 145 22.12 -4.53 -2.76
CA PRO A 145 23.32 -4.69 -1.92
C PRO A 145 23.69 -3.40 -1.15
N GLN A 146 22.96 -2.32 -1.43
CA GLN A 146 22.98 -1.02 -0.73
C GLN A 146 21.76 -0.86 0.19
N ALA A 147 21.31 -1.94 0.83
CA ALA A 147 20.36 -1.85 1.93
C ALA A 147 20.97 -0.98 3.04
N ARG A 148 20.79 0.34 2.96
CA ARG A 148 20.92 1.21 4.13
C ARG A 148 19.85 0.70 5.07
N GLN A 149 20.29 0.10 6.18
CA GLN A 149 19.41 -0.30 7.26
C GLN A 149 18.43 0.83 7.51
N GLY A 150 17.16 0.61 7.17
CA GLY A 150 16.08 1.54 7.47
C GLY A 150 15.94 1.60 8.97
N GLN A 151 16.73 2.44 9.63
CA GLN A 151 16.47 2.83 11.00
C GLN A 151 15.20 3.68 10.97
N LEU A 152 14.08 3.07 11.34
CA LEU A 152 12.92 3.81 11.83
C LEU A 152 13.42 4.67 12.99
N ARG A 153 13.71 5.95 12.72
CA ARG A 153 14.07 6.91 13.76
C ARG A 153 12.80 7.18 14.57
N VAL A 154 12.69 6.47 15.69
CA VAL A 154 11.79 6.86 16.78
C VAL A 154 12.33 8.17 17.34
N VAL A 155 11.72 9.29 16.95
CA VAL A 155 11.98 10.59 17.59
C VAL A 155 11.23 10.56 18.92
N ARG A 156 11.99 10.66 20.02
CA ARG A 156 11.47 10.76 21.38
C ARG A 156 10.91 12.16 21.64
#